data_AF-A0A1B6E125-F1
#
_entry.id   AF-A0A1B6E125-F1
#
_cell.length_a   1.000
_cell.length_b   1.000
_cell.length_c   1.000
_cell.angle_alpha   90.00
_cell.angle_beta   90.00
_cell.angle_gamma   90.00
#
_symmetry.space_group_name_H-M   'P 1'
#
loop_
_entity.id
_entity.type
_entity.pdbx_description
1 polymer ?
#
loop_
_entity_poly.entity_id
_entity_poly.type
_entity_poly.pdbx_seq_one_letter_code
_entity_poly.pdbx_strand_id
1 'polypeptide(L)'
;DRQFHNELLMYQEILPFINRNGIVQEIFPDFYRGRVTNGEEPLDDFLIIQNLSPSGYKLSPDTVNLDYDHVVLSFWQLGRFHALSYAAKTKDYEGFVERIRKLLSI
;
A
#
# COMPACT_ATOMS: atom_id res chain seq x y z
N ASP A 1 -5.98 15.56 3.51
CA ASP A 1 -5.65 15.09 2.15
C ASP A 1 -6.20 13.68 1.94
N ARG A 2 -7.02 13.45 0.91
CA ARG A 2 -7.63 12.14 0.61
C ARG A 2 -6.60 11.08 0.25
N GLN A 3 -5.53 11.45 -0.45
CA GLN A 3 -4.46 10.52 -0.80
C GLN A 3 -3.76 10.01 0.46
N PHE A 4 -3.38 10.95 1.33
CA PHE A 4 -2.63 10.65 2.55
C PHE A 4 -3.47 9.82 3.54
N HIS A 5 -4.77 10.10 3.66
CA HIS A 5 -5.69 9.29 4.46
C HIS A 5 -5.74 7.84 3.93
N ASN A 6 -5.93 7.68 2.62
CA ASN A 6 -6.00 6.35 2.01
C ASN A 6 -4.70 5.57 2.21
N GLU A 7 -3.55 6.24 2.17
CA GLU A 7 -2.26 5.61 2.40
C GLU A 7 -2.10 5.14 3.86
N LEU A 8 -2.49 5.95 4.84
CA LEU A 8 -2.49 5.54 6.24
C LEU A 8 -3.42 4.33 6.48
N LEU A 9 -4.64 4.39 5.94
CA LEU A 9 -5.61 3.29 6.02
C LEU A 9 -5.08 2.03 5.32
N MET A 10 -4.36 2.19 4.20
CA MET A 10 -3.73 1.09 3.48
C MET A 10 -2.79 0.31 4.39
N TYR A 11 -1.87 0.99 5.06
CA TYR A 11 -0.89 0.35 5.94
C TYR A 11 -1.49 -0.16 7.26
N GLN A 12 -2.43 0.59 7.86
CA GLN A 12 -2.98 0.23 9.17
C GLN A 12 -4.04 -0.88 9.11
N GLU A 13 -4.84 -0.94 8.05
CA GLU A 13 -5.98 -1.85 8.00
C GLU A 13 -5.98 -2.78 6.79
N ILE A 14 -5.78 -2.24 5.58
CA ILE A 14 -6.00 -3.01 4.35
C ILE A 14 -4.91 -4.06 4.16
N LEU A 15 -3.63 -3.65 4.24
CA LEU A 15 -2.49 -4.54 4.10
C LEU A 15 -2.52 -5.68 5.14
N PRO A 16 -2.73 -5.44 6.44
CA PRO A 16 -2.91 -6.51 7.42
C PRO A 16 -4.08 -7.44 7.09
N PHE A 17 -5.20 -6.91 6.62
CA PHE A 17 -6.39 -7.70 6.29
C PHE A 17 -6.17 -8.66 5.11
N ILE A 18 -5.50 -8.18 4.05
CA ILE A 18 -5.22 -9.01 2.86
C ILE A 18 -3.99 -9.90 3.02
N ASN A 19 -3.19 -9.70 4.08
CA ASN A 19 -1.94 -10.41 4.24
C ASN A 19 -2.16 -11.91 4.41
N ARG A 20 -1.48 -12.68 3.57
CA ARG A 20 -1.48 -14.13 3.62
C ARG A 20 -0.04 -14.61 3.59
N ASN A 21 0.34 -15.42 4.58
CA ASN A 21 1.66 -16.05 4.66
C ASN A 21 2.85 -15.08 4.59
N GLY A 22 2.69 -13.82 5.02
CA GLY A 22 3.77 -12.84 5.00
C GLY A 22 4.04 -12.19 3.63
N ILE A 23 3.21 -12.48 2.62
CA ILE A 23 3.42 -11.97 1.24
C ILE A 23 3.38 -10.44 1.20
N VAL A 24 2.61 -9.77 2.05
CA VAL A 24 2.55 -8.29 2.07
C VAL A 24 3.92 -7.68 2.39
N GLN A 25 4.69 -8.27 3.30
CA GLN A 25 6.04 -7.82 3.67
C GLN A 25 7.05 -7.97 2.53
N GLU A 26 6.76 -8.82 1.54
CA GLU A 26 7.58 -8.98 0.34
C GLU A 26 7.23 -7.99 -0.77
N ILE A 27 6.06 -7.33 -0.68
CA ILE A 27 5.54 -6.42 -1.71
C ILE A 27 5.61 -4.96 -1.26
N PHE A 28 5.37 -4.71 0.02
CA PHE A 28 5.27 -3.36 0.61
C PHE A 28 6.37 -3.13 1.64
N PRO A 29 6.88 -1.88 1.76
CA PRO A 29 7.77 -1.49 2.84
C PRO A 29 7.13 -1.73 4.22
N ASP A 30 7.93 -2.03 5.24
CA ASP A 30 7.43 -2.05 6.61
C ASP A 30 6.88 -0.67 7.02
N PHE A 31 5.76 -0.67 7.75
CA PHE A 31 5.14 0.53 8.29
C PHE A 31 5.40 0.64 9.79
N TYR A 32 5.89 1.79 10.23
CA TYR A 32 6.20 2.04 11.64
C TYR A 32 5.16 2.92 12.32
N ARG A 33 4.75 4.02 11.67
CA ARG A 33 3.78 4.97 12.24
C ARG A 33 3.25 5.92 11.17
N GLY A 34 2.07 6.48 11.38
CA GLY A 34 1.58 7.62 10.62
C GLY A 34 0.48 8.37 11.35
N ARG A 35 0.22 9.61 10.90
CA ARG A 35 -0.85 10.49 11.37
C ARG A 35 -1.41 11.24 10.17
N VAL A 36 -2.73 11.35 10.09
CA VAL A 36 -3.43 12.15 9.08
C VAL A 36 -4.56 12.90 9.78
N THR A 37 -4.62 14.21 9.56
CA THR A 37 -5.56 15.16 10.16
C THR A 37 -6.62 15.61 9.16
N ASN A 38 -6.65 15.02 7.96
CA ASN A 38 -7.61 15.30 6.90
C ASN A 38 -7.70 16.77 6.49
N GLY A 39 -6.64 17.55 6.71
CA GLY A 39 -6.58 18.97 6.36
C GLY A 39 -6.75 19.93 7.53
N GLU A 40 -7.02 19.43 8.75
CA GLU A 40 -7.08 20.26 9.96
C GLU A 40 -5.70 20.81 10.35
N GLU A 41 -4.67 19.96 10.36
CA GLU A 41 -3.29 20.33 10.66
C GLU A 41 -2.34 19.66 9.64
N PRO A 42 -2.28 20.13 8.37
CA PRO A 42 -1.51 19.45 7.32
C PRO A 42 -0.02 19.30 7.62
N LEU A 43 0.55 20.15 8.47
CA LEU A 43 1.95 20.06 8.90
C LEU A 43 2.21 18.90 9.88
N ASP A 44 1.16 18.37 10.49
CA ASP A 44 1.21 17.24 11.41
C ASP A 44 0.92 15.90 10.71
N ASP A 45 0.64 15.93 9.40
CA ASP A 45 0.43 14.75 8.58
C ASP A 45 1.79 14.13 8.22
N PHE A 46 2.01 12.87 8.63
CA PHE A 46 3.22 12.12 8.27
C PHE A 46 2.98 10.61 8.16
N LEU A 47 3.84 9.93 7.40
CA LEU A 47 4.00 8.47 7.41
C LEU A 47 5.50 8.12 7.60
N ILE A 48 5.78 7.10 8.41
CA ILE A 48 7.11 6.55 8.66
C ILE A 48 7.10 5.10 8.18
N ILE A 49 7.83 4.83 7.11
CA ILE A 49 7.95 3.53 6.44
C ILE A 49 9.42 3.14 6.23
N GLN A 50 9.66 1.87 5.91
CA GLN A 50 10.99 1.31 5.68
C GLN A 50 11.73 2.01 4.53
N ASN A 51 12.98 2.37 4.79
CA ASN A 51 13.91 2.78 3.74
C ASN A 51 14.36 1.53 2.96
N LEU A 52 13.97 1.45 1.68
CA LEU A 52 14.33 0.34 0.79
C LEU A 52 15.69 0.50 0.10
N SER A 53 16.36 1.66 0.25
CA SER A 53 17.66 1.92 -0.37
C SER A 53 18.74 0.89 0.00
N PRO A 54 18.86 0.44 1.28
CA PRO A 54 19.78 -0.62 1.67
C PRO A 54 19.50 -1.98 0.99
N SER A 55 18.26 -2.20 0.53
CA SER A 55 17.85 -3.41 -0.20
C SER A 55 18.08 -3.30 -1.72
N GLY A 56 18.71 -2.21 -2.19
CA GLY A 56 19.05 -2.01 -3.60
C GLY A 56 17.95 -1.39 -4.45
N TYR A 57 16.81 -1.02 -3.86
CA TYR A 57 15.77 -0.29 -4.57
C TYR A 57 16.25 1.13 -4.90
N LYS A 58 15.98 1.55 -6.13
CA LYS A 58 16.30 2.87 -6.65
C LYS A 58 15.16 3.35 -7.54
N LEU A 59 15.01 4.67 -7.64
CA LEU A 59 14.13 5.25 -8.63
C LEU A 59 14.70 5.03 -10.03
N SER A 60 13.81 4.77 -10.99
CA SER A 60 14.17 4.80 -12.41
C SER A 60 14.67 6.20 -12.78
N PRO A 61 15.77 6.33 -13.55
CA PRO A 61 16.21 7.62 -14.07
C PRO A 61 15.19 8.22 -15.04
N ASP A 62 14.38 7.37 -15.69
CA ASP A 62 13.33 7.75 -16.62
C ASP A 62 11.95 7.50 -16.00
N THR A 63 11.11 8.54 -15.97
CA THR A 63 9.75 8.46 -15.43
C THR A 63 8.70 8.04 -16.47
N VAL A 64 9.01 8.22 -17.76
CA VAL A 64 8.09 7.95 -18.87
C VAL A 64 8.48 6.67 -19.62
N ASN A 65 9.78 6.42 -19.78
CA ASN A 65 10.31 5.27 -20.50
C ASN A 65 10.93 4.27 -19.53
N LEU A 66 10.08 3.63 -18.71
CA LEU A 66 10.53 2.55 -17.83
C LEU A 66 11.15 1.43 -18.66
N ASP A 67 12.33 0.96 -18.24
CA ASP A 67 12.93 -0.22 -18.85
C ASP A 67 12.10 -1.48 -18.58
N TYR A 68 12.39 -2.53 -19.34
CA TYR A 68 11.69 -3.81 -19.23
C TYR A 68 11.71 -4.37 -17.80
N ASP A 69 12.83 -4.24 -17.09
CA ASP A 69 12.99 -4.81 -15.75
C ASP A 69 12.08 -4.10 -14.73
N HIS A 70 12.00 -2.77 -14.77
CA HIS A 70 11.08 -2.01 -13.92
C HIS A 70 9.62 -2.32 -14.24
N VAL A 71 9.27 -2.47 -15.51
CA VAL A 71 7.91 -2.84 -15.93
C VAL A 71 7.57 -4.23 -15.40
N VAL A 72 8.42 -5.22 -15.65
CA VAL A 72 8.22 -6.60 -15.18
C VAL A 72 8.09 -6.63 -13.67
N LEU A 73 9.02 -6.01 -12.92
CA LEU A 73 8.95 -5.93 -11.46
C LEU A 73 7.62 -5.34 -10.99
N SER A 74 7.18 -4.23 -11.59
CA SER A 74 5.92 -3.56 -11.21
C SER A 74 4.71 -4.47 -11.44
N PHE A 75 4.62 -5.14 -12.59
CA PHE A 75 3.52 -6.05 -12.89
C PHE A 75 3.50 -7.27 -11.97
N TRP A 76 4.66 -7.83 -11.62
CA TRP A 76 4.74 -8.91 -10.65
C TRP A 76 4.17 -8.50 -9.28
N GLN A 77 4.58 -7.34 -8.76
CA GLN A 77 4.09 -6.86 -7.47
C GLN A 77 2.60 -6.52 -7.50
N LEU A 78 2.12 -5.87 -8.56
CA LEU A 78 0.69 -5.59 -8.76
C LEU A 78 -0.15 -6.87 -8.85
N GLY A 79 0.33 -7.89 -9.56
CA GLY A 79 -0.34 -9.18 -9.67
C GLY A 79 -0.48 -9.88 -8.33
N ARG A 80 0.59 -9.88 -7.51
CA ARG A 80 0.55 -10.46 -6.17
C ARG A 80 -0.40 -9.69 -5.25
N PHE A 81 -0.33 -8.37 -5.26
CA PHE A 81 -1.26 -7.51 -4.51
C PHE A 81 -2.72 -7.77 -4.89
N HIS A 82 -3.02 -7.86 -6.19
CA HIS A 82 -4.36 -8.17 -6.69
C HIS A 82 -4.82 -9.56 -6.23
N ALA A 83 -3.96 -10.57 -6.33
CA ALA A 83 -4.27 -11.93 -5.89
C ALA A 83 -4.58 -12.00 -4.37
N LEU A 84 -3.83 -11.27 -3.54
CA LEU A 84 -4.10 -11.17 -2.10
C LEU A 84 -5.47 -10.53 -1.84
N SER A 85 -5.76 -9.40 -2.49
CA SER A 85 -7.04 -8.70 -2.38
C SER A 85 -8.22 -9.60 -2.79
N TYR A 86 -8.10 -10.30 -3.92
CA TYR A 86 -9.12 -11.23 -4.40
C TYR A 86 -9.31 -12.43 -3.45
N ALA A 87 -8.23 -12.99 -2.93
CA ALA A 87 -8.28 -14.07 -1.97
C ALA A 87 -8.97 -13.63 -0.66
N ALA A 88 -8.68 -12.42 -0.17
CA ALA A 88 -9.33 -11.84 1.00
C ALA A 88 -10.83 -11.64 0.77
N LYS A 89 -11.23 -11.07 -0.38
CA LYS A 89 -12.64 -10.94 -0.79
C LYS A 89 -13.39 -12.27 -0.79
N THR A 90 -12.74 -13.32 -1.29
CA THR A 90 -13.35 -14.67 -1.37
C THR A 90 -13.48 -15.32 0.01
N LYS A 91 -12.53 -15.05 0.91
CA LYS A 91 -12.49 -15.61 2.26
C LYS A 91 -13.45 -14.91 3.23
N ASP A 92 -13.51 -13.59 3.18
CA ASP A 92 -14.30 -12.75 4.06
C ASP A 92 -14.85 -11.54 3.27
N TYR A 93 -16.01 -11.74 2.67
CA TYR A 93 -16.64 -10.73 1.83
C TYR A 93 -17.11 -9.52 2.63
N GLU A 94 -17.73 -9.73 3.80
CA GLU A 94 -18.23 -8.63 4.63
C GLU A 94 -17.09 -7.78 5.17
N GLY A 95 -16.03 -8.42 5.69
CA GLY A 95 -14.83 -7.74 6.12
C GLY A 95 -14.18 -6.97 4.97
N PHE A 96 -14.13 -7.55 3.77
CA PHE A 96 -13.62 -6.85 2.58
C PHE A 96 -14.44 -5.60 2.25
N VAL A 97 -15.77 -5.71 2.21
CA VAL A 97 -16.66 -4.58 1.90
C VAL A 97 -16.57 -3.49 2.98
N GLU A 98 -16.39 -3.84 4.25
CA GLU A 98 -16.16 -2.88 5.33
C GLU A 98 -14.94 -1.98 5.04
N ARG A 99 -13.78 -2.55 4.64
CA ARG A 99 -12.59 -1.76 4.28
C ARG A 99 -12.84 -0.88 3.06
N ILE A 100 -13.57 -1.39 2.06
CA ILE A 100 -13.96 -0.60 0.88
C ILE A 100 -14.81 0.62 1.28
N ARG A 101 -15.76 0.45 2.21
CA ARG A 101 -16.57 1.58 2.70
C ARG A 101 -15.71 2.65 3.36
N LYS A 102 -14.70 2.27 4.16
CA LYS A 102 -13.76 3.21 4.81
C LYS A 102 -12.95 4.02 3.79
N LEU A 103 -12.54 3.41 2.67
CA LEU A 103 -11.88 4.14 1.56
C LEU A 103 -12.80 5.13 0.84
N LEU A 104 -14.11 4.91 0.89
CA LEU A 104 -15.11 5.74 0.22
C LEU A 104 -15.72 6.82 1.14
N SER A 105 -15.46 6.77 2.45
CA SER A 105 -16.09 7.64 3.45
C SER A 105 -15.39 9.00 3.66
N ILE A 106 -14.52 9.41 2.74
CA ILE A 106 -13.74 10.66 2.80
C ILE A 106 -14.13 11.56 1.64
#